data_AF-A0A074U5G7-F1
#
_entry.id   AF-A0A074U5G7-F1
#
_cell.length_a   1.000
_cell.length_b   1.000
_cell.length_c   1.000
_cell.angle_alpha   90.00
_cell.angle_beta   90.00
_cell.angle_gamma   90.00
#
_symmetry.space_group_name_H-M   'P 1'
#
loop_
_entity.id
_entity.type
_entity.pdbx_description
1 polymer ?
#
loop_
_entity_poly.entity_id
_entity_poly.type
_entity_poly.pdbx_seq_one_letter_code
_entity_poly.pdbx_strand_id
1 'polypeptide(L)'
;MKLIQRLPFVKKPPFVAVIRLQGAIGISRPGAQGLSDAAMAPLIERAFARGKPAAVALLINSPGGSPVQSALIASRIRRLADEKGIHVHAFVEDVAASGGYWLAC
;
A
#
# COMPACT_ATOMS: atom_id res chain seq x y z
N MET A 1 12.87 -27.73 -0.16
CA MET A 1 12.70 -26.43 -0.88
C MET A 1 13.21 -25.18 -0.15
N LYS A 2 13.04 -25.00 1.17
CA LYS A 2 13.43 -23.74 1.87
C LYS A 2 14.94 -23.47 1.99
N LEU A 3 15.80 -24.50 1.96
CA LEU A 3 17.25 -24.33 2.19
C LEU A 3 17.96 -23.66 1.01
N ILE A 4 17.57 -24.01 -0.22
CA ILE A 4 18.17 -23.49 -1.46
C ILE A 4 17.84 -21.99 -1.65
N GLN A 5 16.68 -21.53 -1.18
CA GLN A 5 16.24 -20.13 -1.31
C GLN A 5 17.00 -19.15 -0.39
N ARG A 6 17.83 -19.65 0.54
CA ARG A 6 18.68 -18.82 1.41
C ARG A 6 20.09 -18.60 0.85
N LEU A 7 20.44 -19.25 -0.26
CA LEU A 7 21.74 -19.09 -0.90
C LEU A 7 21.82 -17.73 -1.64
N PRO A 8 22.91 -16.95 -1.48
CA PRO A 8 23.02 -15.57 -1.96
C PRO A 8 23.00 -15.37 -3.49
N PHE A 9 22.83 -16.42 -4.29
CA PHE A 9 22.86 -16.37 -5.76
C PHE A 9 21.67 -17.07 -6.42
N VAL A 10 20.70 -17.52 -5.63
CA VAL A 10 19.49 -18.16 -6.14
C VAL A 10 18.41 -17.10 -6.33
N LYS A 11 17.89 -16.97 -7.56
CA LYS A 11 16.75 -16.10 -7.85
C LYS A 11 15.58 -16.48 -6.96
N LYS A 12 15.11 -15.54 -6.15
CA LYS A 12 13.90 -15.72 -5.34
C LYS A 12 12.69 -15.79 -6.27
N PRO A 13 11.66 -16.60 -5.93
CA PRO A 13 10.42 -16.56 -6.68
C PRO A 13 9.82 -15.15 -6.64
N PRO A 14 9.13 -14.72 -7.70
CA PRO A 14 8.43 -13.44 -7.68
C PRO A 14 7.39 -13.45 -6.58
N PHE A 15 7.16 -12.28 -5.98
CA PHE A 15 6.11 -12.08 -4.99
C PHE A 15 5.47 -10.70 -5.18
N VAL A 16 4.27 -10.55 -4.65
CA VAL A 16 3.50 -9.30 -4.63
C VAL A 16 3.51 -8.79 -3.19
N ALA A 17 3.87 -7.52 -3.00
CA ALA A 17 3.74 -6.88 -1.70
C ALA A 17 2.30 -6.40 -1.50
N VAL A 18 1.72 -6.62 -0.33
CA VAL A 18 0.32 -6.29 -0.06
C VAL A 18 0.23 -5.18 0.98
N ILE A 19 -0.52 -4.13 0.67
CA ILE A 19 -0.80 -2.99 1.54
C ILE A 19 -2.29 -2.99 1.83
N ARG A 20 -2.67 -3.01 3.12
CA ARG A 20 -4.07 -2.90 3.54
C ARG A 20 -4.37 -1.45 3.93
N LEU A 21 -5.38 -0.89 3.30
CA LEU A 21 -5.89 0.47 3.50
C LEU A 21 -7.31 0.34 4.07
N GLN A 22 -7.40 0.18 5.38
CA GLN A 22 -8.64 -0.10 6.09
C GLN A 22 -9.05 1.04 7.01
N GLY A 23 -10.32 1.43 6.95
CA GLY A 23 -10.91 2.44 7.84
C GLY A 23 -10.96 3.85 7.25
N ALA A 24 -11.42 4.80 8.07
CA ALA A 24 -11.58 6.19 7.67
C ALA A 24 -10.22 6.89 7.49
N ILE A 25 -10.15 7.81 6.53
CA ILE A 25 -8.93 8.52 6.17
C ILE A 25 -8.85 9.85 6.94
N GLY A 26 -7.76 10.08 7.66
CA GLY A 26 -7.50 11.29 8.44
C GLY A 26 -8.37 11.49 9.69
N ILE A 27 -9.26 10.53 10.01
CA ILE A 27 -10.10 10.56 11.20
C ILE A 27 -9.61 9.49 12.16
N SER A 28 -8.99 9.90 13.26
CA SER A 28 -8.60 9.00 14.34
C SER A 28 -9.65 9.00 15.44
N ARG A 29 -10.05 7.81 15.91
CA ARG A 29 -10.91 7.62 17.08
C ARG A 29 -10.08 6.99 18.22
N PRO A 30 -10.44 7.20 19.49
CA PRO A 30 -9.84 6.45 20.58
C PRO A 30 -9.91 4.94 20.31
N GLY A 31 -8.77 4.26 20.29
CA GLY A 31 -8.69 2.82 19.99
C GLY A 31 -8.75 2.42 18.51
N ALA A 32 -8.95 3.36 17.59
CA ALA A 32 -8.94 3.09 16.14
C ALA A 32 -8.26 4.23 15.38
N GLN A 33 -7.01 4.02 15.00
CA GLN A 33 -6.24 4.99 14.22
C GLN A 33 -6.73 4.98 12.76
N GLY A 34 -7.13 6.15 12.27
CA GLY A 34 -7.47 6.32 10.86
C GLY A 34 -6.23 6.28 9.96
N LEU A 35 -6.45 6.09 8.67
CA LEU A 35 -5.37 6.13 7.67
C LEU A 35 -4.80 7.54 7.57
N SER A 36 -3.48 7.69 7.70
CA SER A 36 -2.78 8.94 7.45
C SER A 36 -1.47 8.66 6.71
N ASP A 37 -0.97 9.64 5.96
CA ASP A 37 0.29 9.51 5.22
C ASP A 37 1.45 9.14 6.14
N ALA A 38 1.56 9.81 7.30
CA ALA A 38 2.62 9.55 8.27
C ALA A 38 2.56 8.13 8.84
N ALA A 39 1.36 7.62 9.17
CA ALA A 39 1.20 6.26 9.68
C ALA A 39 1.48 5.19 8.61
N MET A 40 1.12 5.47 7.36
CA MET A 40 1.27 4.52 6.25
C MET A 40 2.67 4.54 5.62
N ALA A 41 3.40 5.66 5.70
CA ALA A 41 4.71 5.84 5.10
C ALA A 41 5.68 4.66 5.29
N PRO A 42 5.97 4.18 6.52
CA PRO A 42 6.94 3.10 6.69
C PRO A 42 6.46 1.77 6.09
N LEU A 43 5.15 1.53 6.01
CA LEU A 43 4.60 0.31 5.43
C LEU A 43 4.65 0.37 3.89
N ILE A 44 4.29 1.52 3.32
CA ILE A 44 4.38 1.77 1.87
C ILE A 44 5.83 1.66 1.42
N GLU A 45 6.77 2.35 2.08
CA GLU A 45 8.19 2.31 1.69
C GLU A 45 8.77 0.89 1.73
N ARG A 46 8.42 0.11 2.76
CA ARG A 46 8.83 -1.29 2.86
C ARG A 46 8.26 -2.15 1.74
N ALA A 47 7.03 -1.89 1.31
CA ALA A 47 6.39 -2.63 0.22
C ALA A 47 7.14 -2.45 -1.11
N PHE A 48 7.66 -1.25 -1.39
CA PHE A 48 8.41 -0.98 -2.63
C PHE A 48 9.92 -1.33 -2.54
N ALA A 49 10.51 -1.33 -1.34
CA ALA A 49 11.95 -1.55 -1.17
C ALA A 49 12.36 -3.01 -0.95
N ARG A 50 11.57 -3.78 -0.19
CA ARG A 50 12.00 -5.10 0.30
C ARG A 50 11.97 -6.10 -0.84
N GLY A 51 13.11 -6.68 -1.21
CA GLY A 51 13.18 -7.87 -2.06
C GLY A 51 12.76 -7.68 -3.53
N LYS A 52 12.53 -6.44 -3.99
CA LYS A 52 12.07 -6.09 -5.35
C LYS A 52 10.83 -6.89 -5.76
N PRO A 53 9.63 -6.54 -5.25
CA PRO A 53 8.42 -7.26 -5.62
C PRO A 53 8.12 -7.10 -7.12
N ALA A 54 7.38 -8.06 -7.68
CA ALA A 54 6.90 -7.97 -9.06
C ALA A 54 5.79 -6.91 -9.21
N ALA A 55 5.00 -6.69 -8.15
CA ALA A 55 3.94 -5.70 -8.09
C ALA A 55 3.59 -5.37 -6.62
N VAL A 56 2.81 -4.32 -6.41
CA VAL A 56 2.16 -3.99 -5.14
C VAL A 56 0.64 -4.13 -5.31
N ALA A 57 -0.01 -4.77 -4.37
CA ALA A 57 -1.47 -4.86 -4.28
C ALA A 57 -1.97 -3.97 -3.14
N LEU A 58 -2.89 -3.06 -3.45
CA LEU A 58 -3.62 -2.27 -2.46
C LEU A 58 -4.96 -2.94 -2.18
N LEU A 59 -5.21 -3.33 -0.94
CA LEU A 59 -6.53 -3.79 -0.48
C LEU A 59 -7.22 -2.61 0.19
N ILE A 60 -8.29 -2.11 -0.42
CA ILE A 60 -8.96 -0.88 -0.02
C ILE A 60 -10.32 -1.23 0.58
N ASN A 61 -10.49 -0.86 1.86
CA ASN A 61 -11.74 -0.96 2.58
C ASN A 61 -11.93 0.31 3.41
N SER A 62 -12.30 1.39 2.71
CA SER A 62 -12.40 2.73 3.28
C SER A 62 -13.66 3.47 2.82
N PRO A 63 -14.46 4.02 3.76
CA PRO A 63 -15.55 4.93 3.42
C PRO A 63 -15.07 6.32 2.98
N GLY A 64 -13.75 6.55 2.92
CA GLY A 64 -13.15 7.84 2.62
C GLY A 64 -12.79 8.63 3.87
N GLY A 65 -12.71 9.96 3.71
CA GLY A 65 -12.35 10.87 4.78
C GLY A 65 -11.61 12.09 4.25
N SER A 66 -10.54 12.49 4.91
CA SER A 66 -9.75 13.68 4.59
C SER A 66 -9.24 13.64 3.14
N PRO A 67 -9.57 14.64 2.30
CA PRO A 67 -9.05 14.72 0.93
C PRO A 67 -7.53 14.92 0.92
N VAL A 68 -7.00 15.67 1.88
CA VAL A 68 -5.55 15.91 2.03
C VAL A 68 -4.81 14.61 2.29
N GLN A 69 -5.26 13.82 3.28
CA GLN A 69 -4.59 12.55 3.60
C GLN A 69 -4.75 11.53 2.46
N SER A 70 -5.90 11.50 1.78
CA SER A 70 -6.11 10.65 0.60
C SER A 70 -5.12 11.00 -0.52
N ALA A 71 -4.97 12.29 -0.83
CA ALA A 71 -4.04 12.78 -1.84
C ALA A 71 -2.58 12.48 -1.50
N LEU A 72 -2.16 12.69 -0.24
CA LEU A 72 -0.80 12.41 0.19
C LEU A 72 -0.45 10.92 0.09
N ILE A 73 -1.33 10.04 0.58
CA ILE A 73 -1.13 8.59 0.51
C ILE A 73 -1.06 8.13 -0.96
N ALA A 74 -2.02 8.52 -1.80
CA ALA A 74 -2.05 8.15 -3.22
C ALA A 74 -0.80 8.67 -3.95
N SER A 75 -0.41 9.92 -3.71
CA SER A 75 0.78 10.53 -4.33
C SER A 75 2.07 9.81 -3.93
N ARG A 76 2.20 9.37 -2.67
CA ARG A 76 3.35 8.59 -2.20
C ARG A 76 3.43 7.24 -2.92
N ILE A 77 2.30 6.53 -3.02
CA ILE A 77 2.24 5.23 -3.70
C ILE A 77 2.59 5.38 -5.18
N ARG A 78 1.99 6.36 -5.86
CA ARG A 78 2.26 6.66 -7.28
C ARG A 78 3.72 7.00 -7.51
N ARG A 79 4.28 7.92 -6.72
CA ARG A 79 5.69 8.31 -6.80
C ARG A 79 6.63 7.11 -6.65
N LEU A 80 6.38 6.23 -5.68
CA LEU A 80 7.22 5.04 -5.49
C LEU A 80 7.03 4.00 -6.60
N ALA A 81 5.82 3.85 -7.14
CA ALA A 81 5.57 3.03 -8.31
C ALA A 81 6.39 3.49 -9.51
N ASP A 82 6.38 4.79 -9.78
CA ASP A 82 7.11 5.40 -10.89
C ASP A 82 8.63 5.34 -10.68
N GLU A 83 9.12 5.73 -9.50
CA GLU A 83 10.55 5.69 -9.14
C GLU A 83 11.16 4.29 -9.20
N LYS A 84 10.36 3.24 -8.91
CA LYS A 84 10.83 1.85 -8.88
C LYS A 84 10.43 1.04 -10.11
N GLY A 85 9.58 1.58 -10.98
CA GLY A 85 8.98 0.84 -12.09
C GLY A 85 8.17 -0.38 -11.64
N ILE A 86 7.50 -0.28 -10.49
CA ILE A 86 6.71 -1.38 -9.90
C ILE A 86 5.23 -1.11 -10.12
N HIS A 87 4.52 -2.04 -10.77
CA HIS A 87 3.09 -1.91 -11.00
C HIS A 87 2.29 -1.99 -9.70
N VAL A 88 1.25 -1.16 -9.60
CA VAL A 88 0.32 -1.14 -8.47
C VAL A 88 -1.06 -1.56 -8.96
N HIS A 89 -1.67 -2.51 -8.27
CA HIS A 89 -3.03 -2.98 -8.52
C HIS A 89 -3.89 -2.69 -7.29
N ALA A 90 -5.06 -2.08 -7.50
CA ALA A 90 -6.02 -1.81 -6.44
C ALA A 90 -7.12 -2.87 -6.43
N PHE A 91 -7.44 -3.37 -5.24
CA PHE A 91 -8.50 -4.34 -4.98
C PHE A 91 -9.43 -3.70 -3.94
N VAL A 92 -10.62 -3.33 -4.39
CA VAL A 92 -11.67 -2.79 -3.52
C VAL A 92 -12.37 -3.96 -2.83
N GLU A 93 -12.45 -3.92 -1.49
CA GLU A 93 -13.24 -4.84 -0.68
C GLU A 93 -14.67 -4.29 -0.52
N ASP A 94 -15.22 -4.19 0.69
CA ASP A 94 -16.62 -3.80 0.92
C ASP A 94 -16.93 -2.35 0.53
N VAL A 95 -15.98 -1.43 0.76
CA VAL A 95 -16.17 -0.01 0.46
C VAL A 95 -14.88 0.66 -0.04
N ALA A 96 -15.00 1.42 -1.12
CA ALA A 96 -14.01 2.41 -1.55
C ALA A 96 -14.75 3.65 -2.04
N ALA A 97 -15.20 4.48 -1.09
CA ALA A 97 -15.99 5.67 -1.39
C ALA A 97 -15.19 6.95 -1.14
N SER A 98 -15.48 8.02 -1.90
CA SER A 98 -14.84 9.33 -1.72
C SER A 98 -13.31 9.22 -1.74
N GLY A 99 -12.62 9.61 -0.66
CA GLY A 99 -11.17 9.42 -0.50
C GLY A 99 -10.70 7.96 -0.62
N GLY A 100 -11.55 6.98 -0.30
CA GLY A 100 -11.25 5.56 -0.50
C GLY A 100 -11.13 5.20 -1.99
N TYR A 101 -12.00 5.76 -2.83
CA TYR A 101 -11.86 5.63 -4.29
C TYR A 101 -10.61 6.35 -4.81
N TRP A 102 -10.28 7.51 -4.23
CA TRP A 102 -9.08 8.26 -4.57
C TRP A 102 -7.78 7.45 -4.35
N LEU A 103 -7.74 6.58 -3.34
CA LEU A 103 -6.59 5.69 -3.11
C LEU A 103 -6.38 4.64 -4.20
N ALA A 104 -7.40 4.39 -5.05
CA ALA A 104 -7.33 3.47 -6.18
C ALA A 104 -6.90 4.15 -7.49
N CYS A 105 -6.78 5.48 -7.53
CA CYS A 105 -6.40 6.28 -8.70
C CYS A 105 -4.88 6.48 -8.79
#